data_AF-A0A243ABE9-F1
#
_entry.id   AF-A0A243ABE9-F1
#
_cell.length_a   1.000
_cell.length_b   1.000
_cell.length_c   1.000
_cell.angle_alpha   90.00
_cell.angle_beta   90.00
_cell.angle_gamma   90.00
#
_symmetry.space_group_name_H-M   'P 1'
#
loop_
_entity.id
_entity.type
_entity.pdbx_description
1 polymer ?
#
loop_
_entity_poly.entity_id
_entity_poly.type
_entity_poly.pdbx_seq_one_letter_code
_entity_poly.pdbx_strand_id
1 'polypeptide(L)' 'MKGLKKRKTRKAIARRKKAVEKHQVNNAWKNIFVQAGILK' A
#
# COMPACT_ATOMS: atom_id res chain seq x y z
N MET A 1 -6.11 29.82 3.80
CA MET A 1 -5.10 28.76 4.09
C MET A 1 -5.66 27.44 4.66
N LYS A 2 -6.74 27.43 5.45
CA LYS A 2 -7.27 26.24 6.16
C LYS A 2 -7.68 25.07 5.25
N GLY A 3 -8.40 25.35 4.15
CA GLY A 3 -8.82 24.34 3.17
C GLY A 3 -7.66 23.70 2.39
N LEU A 4 -6.59 24.46 2.13
CA LEU A 4 -5.41 23.99 1.41
C LEU A 4 -4.65 22.94 2.23
N LYS A 5 -4.48 23.17 3.54
CA LYS A 5 -3.85 22.20 4.45
C LYS A 5 -4.64 20.88 4.47
N LYS A 6 -5.96 20.92 4.65
CA LYS A 6 -6.84 19.73 4.60
C LYS A 6 -6.71 18.96 3.28
N ARG A 7 -6.62 19.65 2.14
CA ARG A 7 -6.40 19.04 0.83
C ARG A 7 -5.04 18.33 0.75
N LYS A 8 -3.96 18.94 1.24
CA LYS A 8 -2.62 18.32 1.26
C LYS A 8 -2.60 17.06 2.13
N THR A 9 -3.21 17.10 3.31
CA THR A 9 -3.30 15.93 4.21
C THR A 9 -4.05 14.77 3.55
N ARG A 10 -5.22 15.03 2.94
CA ARG A 10 -5.98 13.99 2.22
C ARG A 10 -5.18 13.36 1.08
N LYS A 11 -4.45 14.18 0.30
CA LYS A 11 -3.56 13.67 -0.76
C LYS A 11 -2.43 12.80 -0.21
N ALA A 12 -1.83 13.18 0.92
CA ALA A 12 -0.78 12.37 1.55
C ALA A 12 -1.32 11.02 2.03
N ILE A 13 -2.50 11.00 2.66
CA ILE A 13 -3.17 9.76 3.10
C ILE A 13 -3.48 8.85 1.91
N ALA A 14 -4.04 9.39 0.82
CA ALA A 14 -4.36 8.61 -0.37
C ALA A 14 -3.11 7.96 -1.01
N ARG A 15 -1.98 8.70 -1.08
CA ARG A 15 -0.71 8.14 -1.56
C ARG A 15 -0.17 7.03 -0.65
N ARG A 16 -0.23 7.23 0.68
CA ARG A 16 0.18 6.22 1.66
C ARG A 16 -0.68 4.96 1.54
N LYS A 17 -2.00 5.10 1.41
CA LYS A 17 -2.91 3.96 1.20
C LYS A 17 -2.50 3.13 -0.02
N LYS A 18 -2.25 3.78 -1.17
CA LYS A 18 -1.81 3.10 -2.39
C LYS A 18 -0.47 2.36 -2.21
N ALA A 19 0.47 2.96 -1.48
CA ALA A 19 1.76 2.32 -1.20
C ALA A 19 1.61 1.11 -0.28
N VAL A 20 0.78 1.22 0.77
CA VAL A 20 0.48 0.12 1.69
C VAL A 20 -0.24 -1.01 0.97
N GLU A 21 -1.23 -0.70 0.14
CA GLU A 21 -1.96 -1.69 -0.66
C GLU A 21 -1.02 -2.44 -1.61
N LYS A 22 -0.12 -1.74 -2.32
CA LYS A 22 0.91 -2.38 -3.16
C LYS A 22 1.83 -3.29 -2.33
N HIS A 23 2.26 -2.86 -1.16
CA HIS A 23 3.09 -3.67 -0.27
C HIS A 23 2.35 -4.92 0.23
N GLN A 24 1.08 -4.77 0.65
CA GLN A 24 0.24 -5.87 1.09
C GLN A 24 -0.01 -6.88 -0.03
N VAL A 25 -0.33 -6.41 -1.24
CA VAL A 25 -0.53 -7.27 -2.42
C VAL A 25 0.76 -8.02 -2.75
N ASN A 26 1.91 -7.35 -2.80
CA ASN A 26 3.19 -8.00 -3.06
C ASN A 26 3.55 -9.05 -2.00
N ASN A 27 3.31 -8.74 -0.72
CA ASN A 27 3.54 -9.69 0.36
C ASN A 27 2.55 -10.87 0.32
N ALA A 28 1.28 -10.62 0.01
CA ALA A 28 0.28 -11.66 -0.13
C ALA A 28 0.64 -12.63 -1.27
N TRP A 29 1.04 -12.10 -2.43
CA TRP A 29 1.52 -12.92 -3.54
C TRP A 29 2.77 -13.73 -3.15
N LYS A 30 3.78 -13.09 -2.55
CA LYS A 30 4.97 -13.80 -2.06
C LYS A 30 4.60 -14.91 -1.08
N ASN A 31 3.74 -14.63 -0.10
CA ASN A 31 3.31 -15.61 0.89
C ASN A 31 2.57 -16.77 0.23
N ILE A 32 1.68 -16.52 -0.74
CA ILE A 32 0.98 -17.58 -1.48
C ILE A 32 1.99 -18.46 -2.24
N PHE A 33 2.93 -17.87 -2.97
CA PHE A 33 3.89 -18.65 -3.77
C PHE A 33 4.95 -19.37 -2.92
N VAL A 34 5.39 -18.77 -1.81
CA VAL A 34 6.31 -19.40 -0.85
C VAL A 34 5.60 -20.52 -0.09
N GLN A 35 4.37 -20.29 0.39
CA GLN A 35 3.58 -21.31 1.07
C GLN A 35 3.19 -22.46 0.13
N ALA A 36 2.94 -22.17 -1.15
CA ALA A 36 2.74 -23.18 -2.18
C ALA A 36 4.02 -23.96 -2.55
N GLY A 37 5.19 -23.58 -2.00
CA GLY A 37 6.48 -24.21 -2.28
C GLY A 37 6.99 -23.97 -3.71
N ILE A 38 6.36 -23.04 -4.44
CA ILE A 38 6.70 -22.70 -5.82
C ILE A 38 7.94 -21.79 -5.84
N LEU A 39 8.00 -20.87 -4.88
CA LEU A 39 9.16 -20.01 -4.63
C LEU A 39 9.88 -20.52 -3.38
N LYS A 40 11.20 -20.70 -3.48
CA LYS A 40 12.07 -21.22 -2.41
C LYS A 40 12.51 -20.12 -1.45
#